data_AF-A0A4U2XUE0-F1
#
_entry.id   AF-A0A4U2XUE0-F1
#
_cell.length_a   1.000
_cell.length_b   1.000
_cell.length_c   1.000
_cell.angle_alpha   90.00
_cell.angle_beta   90.00
_cell.angle_gamma   90.00
#
_symmetry.space_group_name_H-M   'P 1'
#
loop_
_entity.id
_entity.type
_entity.pdbx_description
1 polymer ?
#
loop_
_entity_poly.entity_id
_entity_poly.type
_entity_poly.pdbx_seq_one_letter_code
_entity_poly.pdbx_strand_id
1 'polypeptide(L)'
;MKKLKLMLYAPGLVIFDPLTLTNYLEKNNIFENDLLKFFSENEKMGREVISKGCIIPIYEIPELDDYYRLIINPEKENIAIPKENLIFTSIPYPLQVTSGNVIISDISAIIDWDKDYYLNYENLKDESYDNCDSVQLSKNNYSVKITGYCGNNLKSNTEFGYIFHFRTTQILPHFDFTKSIDEYNFVVDPENRRT
;
A
#
# COMPACT_ATOMS: atom_id res chain seq x y z
N MET A 1 -4.90 -7.04 15.23
CA MET A 1 -5.28 -6.21 14.05
C MET A 1 -5.17 -4.72 14.38
N LYS A 2 -4.54 -3.91 13.50
CA LYS A 2 -4.47 -2.43 13.59
C LYS A 2 -5.49 -1.83 12.61
N LYS A 3 -6.18 -0.76 12.99
CA LYS A 3 -7.08 0.00 12.10
C LYS A 3 -6.55 1.41 11.97
N LEU A 4 -6.47 1.89 10.73
CA LEU A 4 -5.94 3.20 10.36
C LEU A 4 -6.99 3.94 9.53
N LYS A 5 -6.83 5.25 9.47
CA LYS A 5 -7.52 6.12 8.53
C LYS A 5 -6.46 6.89 7.77
N LEU A 6 -6.63 7.02 6.46
CA LEU A 6 -5.66 7.69 5.62
C LEU A 6 -6.37 8.57 4.59
N MET A 7 -5.96 9.82 4.49
CA MET A 7 -6.41 10.77 3.48
C MET A 7 -5.54 10.64 2.23
N LEU A 8 -6.16 10.67 1.04
CA LEU A 8 -5.42 10.69 -0.21
C LEU A 8 -5.38 12.11 -0.77
N TYR A 9 -4.18 12.54 -1.13
CA TYR A 9 -3.89 13.83 -1.79
C TYR A 9 -3.34 13.63 -3.21
N ALA A 10 -3.07 12.37 -3.58
CA ALA A 10 -2.79 11.93 -4.93
C ALA A 10 -3.50 10.58 -5.15
N PRO A 11 -3.77 10.15 -6.40
CA PRO A 11 -4.68 9.05 -6.68
C PRO A 11 -4.07 7.66 -6.45
N GLY A 12 -3.67 7.34 -5.21
CA GLY A 12 -3.15 6.03 -4.87
C GLY A 12 -2.56 5.90 -3.47
N LEU A 13 -2.24 4.66 -3.11
CA LEU A 13 -1.49 4.28 -1.91
C LEU A 13 -0.19 3.59 -2.28
N VAL A 14 0.77 3.62 -1.38
CA VAL A 14 1.99 2.82 -1.44
C VAL A 14 2.32 2.21 -0.09
N ILE A 15 2.77 0.96 -0.11
CA ILE A 15 3.27 0.25 1.07
C ILE A 15 4.73 -0.11 0.86
N PHE A 16 5.60 0.19 1.82
CA PHE A 16 7.02 -0.12 1.71
C PHE A 16 7.71 -0.20 3.07
N ASP A 17 8.83 -0.93 3.14
CA ASP A 17 9.80 -0.81 4.23
C ASP A 17 10.88 0.21 3.79
N PRO A 18 11.07 1.34 4.50
CA PRO A 18 11.98 2.40 4.08
C PRO A 18 13.42 1.94 3.86
N LEU A 19 13.90 1.01 4.68
CA LEU A 19 15.25 0.47 4.56
C LEU A 19 15.38 -0.46 3.35
N THR A 20 14.37 -1.30 3.10
CA THR A 20 14.31 -2.15 1.90
C THR A 20 14.33 -1.29 0.63
N LEU A 21 13.48 -0.26 0.54
CA LEU A 21 13.42 0.62 -0.63
C LEU A 21 14.72 1.39 -0.82
N THR A 22 15.24 2.01 0.25
CA THR A 22 16.52 2.75 0.19
C THR A 22 17.67 1.87 -0.30
N ASN A 23 17.82 0.67 0.25
CA ASN A 23 18.87 -0.26 -0.17
C ASN A 23 18.75 -0.65 -1.65
N TYR A 24 17.51 -0.78 -2.16
CA TYR A 24 17.29 -1.04 -3.58
C TYR A 24 17.71 0.16 -4.44
N LEU A 25 17.32 1.38 -4.08
CA LEU A 25 17.66 2.59 -4.82
C LEU A 25 19.18 2.79 -4.88
N GLU A 26 19.85 2.71 -3.74
CA GLU A 26 21.32 2.88 -3.64
C GLU A 26 22.07 1.81 -4.43
N LYS A 27 21.66 0.54 -4.31
CA LYS A 27 22.30 -0.57 -5.04
C LYS A 27 22.21 -0.40 -6.56
N ASN A 28 21.18 0.29 -7.05
CA ASN A 28 20.95 0.53 -8.47
C ASN A 28 21.35 1.95 -8.91
N ASN A 29 21.96 2.76 -8.03
CA ASN A 29 22.35 4.15 -8.30
C ASN A 29 21.17 5.03 -8.76
N ILE A 30 20.01 4.87 -8.13
CA ILE A 30 18.82 5.70 -8.38
C ILE A 30 18.78 6.83 -7.35
N PHE A 31 18.82 8.08 -7.82
CA PHE A 31 18.85 9.29 -6.99
C PHE A 31 17.69 10.26 -7.30
N GLU A 32 16.69 9.78 -8.03
CA GLU A 32 15.50 10.58 -8.36
C GLU A 32 14.60 10.75 -7.13
N ASN A 33 13.99 11.93 -6.99
CA ASN A 33 12.97 12.17 -5.97
C ASN A 33 11.61 11.64 -6.41
N ASP A 34 11.26 11.82 -7.69
CA ASP A 34 10.03 11.30 -8.28
C ASP A 34 10.22 9.87 -8.75
N LEU A 35 10.16 8.95 -7.77
CA LEU A 35 10.32 7.52 -7.99
C LEU A 35 9.14 6.95 -8.79
N LEU A 36 7.92 7.47 -8.60
CA LEU A 36 6.75 7.03 -9.37
C LEU A 36 7.00 7.25 -10.86
N LYS A 37 7.34 8.48 -11.26
CA LYS A 37 7.67 8.80 -12.65
C LYS A 37 8.85 7.98 -13.15
N PHE A 38 9.93 7.88 -12.36
CA PHE A 38 11.10 7.11 -12.75
C PHE A 38 10.76 5.64 -13.05
N PHE A 39 9.97 4.98 -12.19
CA PHE A 39 9.58 3.58 -12.39
C PHE A 39 8.62 3.38 -13.56
N SER A 40 7.72 4.34 -13.81
CA SER A 40 6.82 4.31 -14.97
C SER A 40 7.56 4.49 -16.29
N GLU A 41 8.57 5.38 -16.33
CA GLU A 41 9.42 5.58 -17.51
C GLU A 41 10.44 4.43 -17.70
N ASN A 42 10.77 3.71 -16.62
CA ASN A 42 11.71 2.59 -16.62
C ASN A 42 11.02 1.28 -16.20
N GLU A 43 10.10 0.79 -17.04
CA GLU A 43 9.21 -0.34 -16.75
C GLU A 43 9.93 -1.60 -16.19
N LYS A 44 11.15 -1.90 -16.66
CA LYS A 44 11.95 -3.00 -16.12
C LYS A 44 12.29 -2.80 -14.64
N MET A 45 12.72 -1.59 -14.28
CA MET A 45 13.01 -1.23 -12.89
C MET A 45 11.73 -1.16 -12.06
N GLY A 46 10.64 -0.63 -12.62
CA GLY A 46 9.32 -0.64 -11.98
C GLY A 46 8.83 -2.06 -11.63
N ARG A 47 8.97 -3.01 -12.55
CA ARG A 47 8.67 -4.43 -12.28
C ARG A 47 9.62 -5.04 -11.25
N GLU A 48 10.90 -4.66 -11.29
CA GLU A 48 11.91 -5.21 -10.40
C GLU A 48 11.73 -4.74 -8.96
N VAL A 49 11.43 -3.45 -8.72
CA VAL A 49 11.21 -2.89 -7.39
C VAL A 49 9.99 -3.53 -6.71
N ILE A 50 8.94 -3.84 -7.49
CA ILE A 50 7.79 -4.61 -7.02
C ILE A 50 8.20 -6.06 -6.78
N SER A 51 8.83 -6.74 -7.75
CA SER A 51 9.22 -8.16 -7.62
C SER A 51 10.12 -8.46 -6.42
N LYS A 52 10.98 -7.51 -6.06
CA LYS A 52 11.86 -7.58 -4.89
C LYS A 52 11.16 -7.24 -3.57
N GLY A 53 9.87 -6.90 -3.62
CA GLY A 53 9.06 -6.54 -2.45
C GLY A 53 9.49 -5.22 -1.82
N CYS A 54 10.07 -4.29 -2.60
CA CYS A 54 10.48 -3.00 -2.08
C CYS A 54 9.29 -2.04 -1.93
N ILE A 55 8.32 -2.12 -2.84
CA ILE A 55 7.07 -1.34 -2.79
C ILE A 55 5.87 -2.23 -3.19
N ILE A 56 4.71 -1.89 -2.67
CA ILE A 56 3.39 -2.29 -3.19
C ILE A 56 2.69 -1.01 -3.64
N PRO A 57 2.63 -0.72 -4.95
CA PRO A 57 1.83 0.35 -5.48
C PRO A 57 0.37 -0.06 -5.55
N ILE A 58 -0.54 0.84 -5.19
CA ILE A 58 -1.99 0.63 -5.22
C ILE A 58 -2.63 1.88 -5.83
N TYR A 59 -2.73 1.91 -7.15
CA TYR A 59 -3.32 3.00 -7.90
C TYR A 59 -3.98 2.45 -9.18
N GLU A 60 -4.96 3.13 -9.77
CA GLU A 60 -5.55 4.39 -9.30
C GLU A 60 -6.62 4.18 -8.20
N ILE A 61 -6.56 5.02 -7.17
CA ILE A 61 -7.61 5.14 -6.14
C ILE A 61 -8.08 6.59 -6.17
N PRO A 62 -9.39 6.88 -6.23
CA PRO A 62 -9.87 8.25 -6.28
C PRO A 62 -9.56 8.99 -4.97
N GLU A 63 -9.26 10.29 -5.09
CA GLU A 63 -9.25 11.20 -3.96
C GLU A 63 -10.69 11.44 -3.48
N LEU A 64 -10.92 11.46 -2.18
CA LEU A 64 -12.23 11.69 -1.57
C LEU A 64 -12.12 12.79 -0.53
N ASP A 65 -13.22 13.50 -0.28
CA ASP A 65 -13.35 14.43 0.85
C ASP A 65 -13.48 13.71 2.21
N ASP A 66 -13.05 12.45 2.33
CA ASP A 66 -13.09 11.62 3.53
C ASP A 66 -11.97 10.56 3.52
N TYR A 67 -11.76 9.91 4.66
CA TYR A 67 -10.70 8.94 4.88
C TYR A 67 -11.02 7.55 4.32
N TYR A 68 -10.02 6.94 3.70
CA TYR A 68 -10.01 5.49 3.52
C TYR A 68 -9.70 4.79 4.83
N ARG A 69 -10.47 3.75 5.18
CA ARG A 69 -10.17 2.91 6.32
C ARG A 69 -9.24 1.78 5.92
N LEU A 70 -8.10 1.67 6.59
CA LEU A 70 -7.13 0.62 6.33
C LEU A 70 -7.11 -0.35 7.50
N ILE A 71 -7.28 -1.63 7.22
CA ILE A 71 -7.23 -2.69 8.22
C ILE A 71 -5.97 -3.51 8.00
N ILE A 72 -5.07 -3.50 8.98
CA ILE A 72 -3.84 -4.27 8.96
C ILE A 72 -4.10 -5.60 9.65
N ASN A 73 -4.20 -6.64 8.82
CA ASN A 73 -4.53 -7.97 9.23
C ASN A 73 -3.30 -8.88 9.21
N PRO A 74 -2.65 -9.13 10.36
CA PRO A 74 -1.58 -10.11 10.45
C PRO A 74 -2.16 -11.54 10.35
N GLU A 75 -1.37 -12.45 9.79
CA GLU A 75 -1.59 -13.87 9.45
C GLU A 75 -2.59 -14.71 10.29
N LYS A 76 -2.83 -14.36 11.55
CA LYS A 76 -3.62 -15.15 12.51
C LYS A 76 -5.08 -14.75 12.63
N GLU A 77 -5.53 -13.64 12.04
CA GLU A 77 -6.91 -13.16 12.20
C GLU A 77 -7.72 -13.36 10.90
N ASN A 78 -8.77 -14.18 10.98
CA ASN A 78 -9.75 -14.29 9.89
C ASN A 78 -10.74 -13.13 9.99
N ILE A 79 -10.65 -12.18 9.05
CA ILE A 79 -11.66 -11.13 8.92
C ILE A 79 -12.69 -11.63 7.91
N ALA A 80 -13.91 -11.89 8.40
CA ALA A 80 -15.04 -12.20 7.55
C ALA A 80 -15.70 -10.89 7.08
N ILE A 81 -15.47 -10.53 5.82
CA ILE A 81 -16.25 -9.48 5.15
C ILE A 81 -17.49 -10.15 4.55
N PRO A 82 -18.71 -9.65 4.82
CA PRO A 82 -19.90 -10.11 4.12
C PRO A 82 -19.71 -10.02 2.61
N LYS A 83 -20.17 -11.03 1.85
CA LYS A 83 -19.91 -11.13 0.41
C LYS A 83 -20.44 -9.91 -0.36
N GLU A 84 -21.54 -9.34 0.10
CA GLU A 84 -22.16 -8.13 -0.41
C GLU A 84 -21.31 -6.86 -0.21
N ASN A 85 -20.39 -6.87 0.76
CA ASN A 85 -19.50 -5.74 1.05
C ASN A 85 -18.13 -5.89 0.40
N LEU A 86 -17.81 -7.07 -0.17
CA LEU A 86 -16.58 -7.33 -0.89
C LEU A 86 -16.63 -6.67 -2.29
N ILE A 87 -15.59 -5.90 -2.64
CA ILE A 87 -15.42 -5.33 -3.99
C ILE A 87 -14.48 -6.21 -4.81
N PHE A 88 -13.28 -6.45 -4.28
CA PHE A 88 -12.25 -7.24 -4.94
C PHE A 88 -11.32 -7.88 -3.92
N THR A 89 -10.57 -8.89 -4.38
CA THR A 89 -9.40 -9.44 -3.70
C THR A 89 -8.27 -9.55 -4.72
N SER A 90 -7.11 -8.98 -4.40
CA SER A 90 -5.95 -8.98 -5.30
C SER A 90 -5.26 -10.34 -5.35
N ILE A 91 -4.42 -10.53 -6.37
CA ILE A 91 -3.31 -11.50 -6.28
C ILE A 91 -2.33 -11.04 -5.18
N PRO A 92 -1.53 -11.96 -4.60
CA PRO A 92 -0.60 -11.57 -3.56
C PRO A 92 0.57 -10.75 -4.09
N TYR A 93 0.81 -9.60 -3.49
CA TYR A 93 2.01 -8.79 -3.68
C TYR A 93 3.16 -9.32 -2.83
N PRO A 94 4.40 -9.28 -3.35
CA PRO A 94 5.60 -9.46 -2.55
C PRO A 94 5.87 -8.20 -1.71
N LEU A 95 6.30 -8.39 -0.46
CA LEU A 95 6.85 -7.33 0.39
C LEU A 95 8.00 -7.88 1.22
N GLN A 96 9.12 -7.18 1.24
CA GLN A 96 10.28 -7.52 2.06
C GLN A 96 10.42 -6.50 3.18
N VAL A 97 10.32 -6.97 4.43
CA VAL A 97 10.46 -6.14 5.64
C VAL A 97 11.85 -6.35 6.24
N THR A 98 12.68 -5.31 6.21
CA THR A 98 14.09 -5.37 6.66
C THR A 98 14.29 -4.61 7.97
N SER A 99 13.67 -3.45 8.11
CA SER A 99 13.75 -2.62 9.31
C SER A 99 12.82 -3.13 10.41
N GLY A 100 11.66 -3.68 10.02
CA GLY A 100 10.54 -4.00 10.91
C GLY A 100 9.49 -2.88 10.97
N ASN A 101 9.76 -1.76 10.32
CA ASN A 101 8.84 -0.63 10.16
C ASN A 101 8.34 -0.58 8.72
N VAL A 102 7.03 -0.78 8.53
CA VAL A 102 6.38 -0.68 7.22
C VAL A 102 5.55 0.60 7.18
N ILE A 103 5.82 1.43 6.19
CA ILE A 103 5.06 2.64 5.89
C ILE A 103 3.90 2.29 4.97
N ILE A 104 2.74 2.86 5.27
CA ILE A 104 1.56 2.86 4.42
C ILE A 104 1.19 4.32 4.25
N SER A 105 1.28 4.80 3.02
CA SER A 105 1.14 6.22 2.71
C SER A 105 0.30 6.40 1.45
N ASP A 106 -0.26 7.60 1.31
CA ASP A 106 -0.59 8.19 0.02
C ASP A 106 0.61 8.08 -0.94
N ILE A 107 0.31 7.89 -2.23
CA ILE A 107 1.31 7.66 -3.28
C ILE A 107 2.31 8.80 -3.43
N SER A 108 1.99 10.02 -2.97
CA SER A 108 2.91 11.17 -2.94
C SER A 108 4.23 10.88 -2.22
N ALA A 109 4.26 9.92 -1.29
CA ALA A 109 5.47 9.48 -0.61
C ALA A 109 6.59 9.02 -1.54
N ILE A 110 6.24 8.54 -2.74
CA ILE A 110 7.21 8.14 -3.77
C ILE A 110 7.23 9.10 -4.98
N ILE A 111 6.44 10.17 -4.94
CA ILE A 111 6.52 11.29 -5.90
C ILE A 111 7.52 12.34 -5.38
N ASP A 112 7.55 12.57 -4.08
CA ASP A 112 8.54 13.41 -3.40
C ASP A 112 9.30 12.58 -2.36
N TRP A 113 10.11 11.63 -2.86
CA TRP A 113 10.82 10.70 -2.00
C TRP A 113 11.87 11.42 -1.14
N ASP A 114 11.65 11.40 0.18
CA ASP A 114 12.62 11.81 1.18
C ASP A 114 13.11 10.61 2.00
N LYS A 115 14.27 10.08 1.59
CA LYS A 115 14.95 8.97 2.26
C LYS A 115 15.12 9.23 3.76
N ASP A 116 15.61 10.41 4.13
CA ASP A 116 16.01 10.69 5.51
C ASP A 116 14.77 10.82 6.41
N TYR A 117 13.68 11.39 5.88
CA TYR A 117 12.38 11.40 6.53
C TYR A 117 11.87 9.98 6.80
N TYR A 118 11.75 9.14 5.75
CA TYR A 118 11.14 7.81 5.89
C TYR A 118 11.98 6.83 6.70
N LEU A 119 13.31 6.89 6.64
CA LEU A 119 14.18 6.08 7.50
C LEU A 119 14.02 6.42 8.99
N ASN A 120 13.63 7.65 9.30
CA ASN A 120 13.46 8.17 10.67
C ASN A 120 11.99 8.46 11.02
N TYR A 121 11.05 7.89 10.26
CA TYR A 121 9.63 8.26 10.30
C TYR A 121 9.03 8.31 11.71
N GLU A 122 9.26 7.29 12.55
CA GLU A 122 8.68 7.27 13.91
C GLU A 122 9.12 8.43 14.80
N ASN A 123 10.29 9.01 14.53
CA ASN A 123 10.83 10.15 15.29
C ASN A 123 10.46 11.50 14.68
N LEU A 124 10.18 11.54 13.37
CA LEU A 124 9.95 12.76 12.61
C LEU A 124 8.49 12.97 12.22
N LYS A 125 7.63 11.95 12.36
CA LYS A 125 6.24 12.03 11.94
C LYS A 125 5.56 13.22 12.61
N ASP A 126 4.89 14.01 11.80
CA ASP A 126 4.05 15.09 12.26
C ASP A 126 2.61 14.57 12.32
N GLU A 127 2.07 14.47 13.53
CA GLU A 127 0.72 13.94 13.80
C GLU A 127 -0.40 14.79 13.20
N SER A 128 -0.10 15.97 12.64
CA SER A 128 -1.06 16.77 11.88
C SER A 128 -1.29 16.27 10.45
N TYR A 129 -0.38 15.44 9.91
CA TYR A 129 -0.54 14.81 8.61
C TYR A 129 -1.24 13.46 8.74
N ASP A 130 -2.23 13.25 7.89
CA ASP A 130 -3.14 12.11 7.93
C ASP A 130 -3.07 11.23 6.67
N ASN A 131 -2.04 11.42 5.85
CA ASN A 131 -1.77 10.69 4.62
C ASN A 131 -0.69 9.61 4.75
N CYS A 132 -0.15 9.38 5.95
CA CYS A 132 0.92 8.43 6.17
C CYS A 132 0.83 7.83 7.58
N ASP A 133 1.07 6.52 7.70
CA ASP A 133 1.16 5.82 8.98
C ASP A 133 2.18 4.67 8.86
N SER A 134 2.58 4.13 10.00
CA SER A 134 3.55 3.06 10.12
C SER A 134 2.98 1.85 10.85
N VAL A 135 3.43 0.66 10.48
CA VAL A 135 3.06 -0.61 11.10
C VAL A 135 4.31 -1.38 11.44
N GLN A 136 4.41 -1.79 12.71
CA GLN A 136 5.48 -2.65 13.17
C GLN A 136 5.19 -4.10 12.75
N LEU A 137 6.07 -4.68 11.94
CA LEU A 137 6.02 -6.07 11.47
C LEU A 137 7.35 -6.77 11.74
N SER A 138 7.33 -8.09 11.89
CA SER A 138 8.58 -8.85 12.03
C SER A 138 9.38 -8.82 10.73
N LYS A 139 10.71 -8.80 10.82
CA LYS A 139 11.59 -8.85 9.65
C LYS A 139 11.40 -10.17 8.90
N ASN A 140 10.80 -10.12 7.71
CA ASN A 140 10.49 -11.30 6.91
C ASN A 140 10.10 -10.92 5.48
N ASN A 141 9.97 -11.94 4.63
CA ASN A 141 9.21 -11.83 3.39
C ASN A 141 7.73 -12.02 3.69
N TYR A 142 6.91 -11.24 2.98
CA TYR A 142 5.47 -11.27 3.10
C TYR A 142 4.81 -11.48 1.73
N SER A 143 3.75 -12.27 1.78
CA SER A 143 2.71 -12.32 0.77
C SER A 143 1.55 -11.46 1.25
N VAL A 144 1.28 -10.36 0.53
CA VAL A 144 0.28 -9.36 0.90
C VAL A 144 -0.88 -9.44 -0.06
N LYS A 145 -2.06 -9.86 0.41
CA LYS A 145 -3.30 -9.73 -0.35
C LYS A 145 -4.04 -8.46 0.07
N ILE A 146 -4.63 -7.78 -0.90
CA ILE A 146 -5.42 -6.58 -0.70
C ILE A 146 -6.87 -6.91 -0.96
N THR A 147 -7.73 -6.59 0.00
CA THR A 147 -9.18 -6.75 -0.13
C THR A 147 -9.83 -5.38 -0.07
N GLY A 148 -10.50 -4.97 -1.14
CA GLY A 148 -11.33 -3.77 -1.15
C GLY A 148 -12.72 -4.10 -0.62
N TYR A 149 -13.25 -3.25 0.28
CA TYR A 149 -14.57 -3.44 0.85
C TYR A 149 -15.33 -2.12 0.98
N CYS A 150 -16.65 -2.21 0.87
CA CYS A 150 -17.57 -1.09 1.09
C CYS A 150 -18.80 -1.60 1.83
N GLY A 151 -19.04 -1.10 3.04
CA GLY A 151 -20.18 -1.47 3.87
C GLY A 151 -21.48 -0.79 3.43
N ASN A 152 -22.58 -1.54 3.43
CA ASN A 152 -23.92 -1.02 3.17
C ASN A 152 -24.53 -0.36 4.42
N ASN A 153 -24.10 0.85 4.78
CA ASN A 153 -24.82 1.66 5.77
C ASN A 153 -25.14 3.04 5.19
N LEU A 154 -26.26 3.11 4.47
CA LEU A 154 -26.81 4.29 3.76
C LEU A 154 -27.17 5.50 4.66
N LYS A 155 -26.86 5.46 5.97
CA LYS A 155 -27.27 6.48 6.96
C LYS A 155 -26.16 6.97 7.90
N SER A 156 -24.93 6.47 7.79
CA SER A 156 -23.82 6.89 8.65
C SER A 156 -22.49 6.69 7.93
N ASN A 157 -21.58 7.67 8.01
CA ASN A 157 -20.20 7.66 7.50
C ASN A 157 -19.70 6.26 7.12
N THR A 158 -19.72 6.05 5.82
CA THR A 158 -19.55 4.80 5.08
C THR A 158 -18.31 4.05 5.57
N GLU A 159 -18.45 2.76 5.91
CA GLU A 159 -17.30 1.92 6.27
C GLU A 159 -16.72 1.32 4.98
N PHE A 160 -15.79 2.01 4.33
CA PHE A 160 -15.13 1.53 3.12
C PHE A 160 -13.61 1.68 3.22
N GLY A 161 -12.91 0.89 2.42
CA GLY A 161 -11.46 0.96 2.28
C GLY A 161 -10.85 -0.41 2.01
N TYR A 162 -9.70 -0.65 2.64
CA TYR A 162 -8.81 -1.76 2.28
C TYR A 162 -8.44 -2.60 3.48
N ILE A 163 -8.36 -3.91 3.28
CA ILE A 163 -7.73 -4.84 4.21
C ILE A 163 -6.44 -5.35 3.59
N PHE A 164 -5.35 -5.17 4.33
CA PHE A 164 -4.03 -5.69 3.96
C PHE A 164 -3.77 -6.95 4.77
N HIS A 165 -3.79 -8.09 4.08
CA HIS A 165 -3.56 -9.42 4.65
C HIS A 165 -2.09 -9.79 4.53
N PHE A 166 -1.34 -9.63 5.62
CA PHE A 166 0.08 -9.95 5.67
C PHE A 166 0.29 -11.40 6.10
N ARG A 167 0.87 -12.22 5.22
CA ARG A 167 1.29 -13.60 5.55
C ARG A 167 2.78 -13.75 5.38
N THR A 168 3.47 -14.27 6.39
CA THR A 168 4.91 -14.53 6.29
C THR A 168 5.18 -15.64 5.27
N THR A 169 6.27 -15.51 4.51
CA THR A 169 6.69 -16.54 3.54
C THR A 169 8.21 -16.70 3.58
N GLN A 170 8.71 -17.87 3.19
CA GLN A 170 10.17 -18.06 3.07
C GLN A 170 10.71 -17.36 1.81
N ILE A 171 9.93 -17.40 0.72
CA ILE A 171 10.27 -16.83 -0.59
C ILE A 171 9.20 -15.80 -0.94
N LEU A 172 9.61 -14.66 -1.51
CA LEU A 172 8.67 -13.66 -2.02
C LEU A 172 7.76 -14.30 -3.09
N PRO A 173 6.44 -14.06 -3.05
CA PRO A 173 5.56 -14.55 -4.10
C PRO A 173 5.94 -13.94 -5.44
N HIS A 174 5.82 -14.72 -6.50
CA HIS A 174 5.92 -14.17 -7.85
C HIS A 174 4.72 -13.26 -8.11
N PHE A 175 5.01 -12.01 -8.48
CA PHE A 175 3.97 -11.09 -8.94
C PHE A 175 3.76 -11.25 -10.44
N ASP A 176 2.50 -11.38 -10.85
CA ASP A 176 2.14 -11.60 -12.24
C ASP A 176 2.07 -10.26 -12.99
N PHE A 177 3.03 -10.04 -13.88
CA PHE A 177 3.11 -8.88 -14.76
C PHE A 177 2.58 -9.16 -16.18
N THR A 178 1.77 -10.22 -16.38
CA THR A 178 1.00 -10.37 -17.63
C THR A 178 0.00 -9.23 -17.84
N LYS A 179 -0.28 -8.48 -16.77
CA LYS A 179 -1.04 -7.24 -16.77
C LYS A 179 -0.15 -6.08 -16.31
N SER A 180 -0.38 -4.87 -16.86
CA SER A 180 0.22 -3.66 -16.29
C SER A 180 -0.31 -3.42 -14.87
N ILE A 181 0.45 -2.69 -14.05
CA ILE A 181 -0.04 -2.27 -12.73
C ILE A 181 -1.31 -1.41 -12.88
N ASP A 182 -1.36 -0.58 -13.93
CA ASP A 182 -2.52 0.28 -14.25
C ASP A 182 -3.79 -0.51 -14.61
N GLU A 183 -3.67 -1.80 -14.93
CA GLU A 183 -4.82 -2.65 -15.26
C GLU A 183 -5.48 -3.27 -14.02
N TYR A 184 -4.87 -3.12 -12.83
CA TYR A 184 -5.47 -3.55 -11.57
C TYR A 184 -6.43 -2.48 -11.06
N ASN A 185 -7.73 -2.81 -11.00
CA ASN A 185 -8.74 -1.93 -10.45
C ASN A 185 -8.79 -2.02 -8.92
N PHE A 186 -8.29 -0.97 -8.26
CA PHE A 186 -8.33 -0.81 -6.80
C PHE A 186 -9.42 0.14 -6.30
N VAL A 187 -10.29 0.63 -7.19
CA VAL A 187 -11.32 1.60 -6.84
C VAL A 187 -12.30 1.01 -5.84
N VAL A 188 -12.38 1.64 -4.66
CA VAL A 188 -13.42 1.45 -3.67
C VAL A 188 -14.16 2.77 -3.56
N ASP A 189 -15.31 2.85 -4.22
CA ASP A 189 -16.11 4.06 -4.27
C ASP A 189 -17.47 3.83 -3.58
N PRO A 190 -17.72 4.47 -2.43
CA PRO A 190 -18.99 4.36 -1.73
C PRO A 190 -20.17 5.02 -2.47
N GLU A 191 -19.90 5.99 -3.35
CA GLU A 191 -20.93 6.75 -4.08
C GLU A 191 -21.42 6.02 -5.33
N ASN A 192 -20.53 5.31 -6.03
CA ASN A 192 -20.87 4.55 -7.25
C ASN A 192 -21.63 3.23 -7.01
N ARG A 193 -21.89 2.83 -5.75
CA ARG A 193 -22.84 1.74 -5.42
C ARG A 193 -24.32 2.19 -5.43
N ARG A 194 -24.60 3.46 -5.76
CA ARG A 194 -25.97 4.03 -5.76
C ARG A 194 -26.81 3.70 -7.01
N THR A 195 -26.28 2.95 -7.99
CA THR A 195 -27.00 2.58 -9.22
C THR A 195 -27.41 1.12 -9.25
#